data_AF-A0A7J8HN92-F1
#
_entry.id   AF-A0A7J8HN92-F1
#
_cell.length_a   1.000
_cell.length_b   1.000
_cell.length_c   1.000
_cell.angle_alpha   90.00
_cell.angle_beta   90.00
_cell.angle_gamma   90.00
#
_symmetry.space_group_name_H-M   'P 1'
#
loop_
_entity.id
_entity.type
_entity.pdbx_description
1 polymer ?
#
loop_
_entity_poly.entity_id
_entity_poly.type
_entity_poly.pdbx_seq_one_letter_code
_entity_poly.pdbx_strand_id
1 'polypeptide(L)'
;MMMMMMMKKMQHQRQQQADHANEANYARGTRFSLSGEGPTSQPNSSKQTVLSWQAAIDAARQAKAAQTMSTSAPPPVGSLSQRKRQQYAKSKKQGNSSNSRPARALFCLSLNNPIRRACISIVEWKPFDIFILLAIFANCVALAIYIPFPEDDSNSTNHNLEKVEYAFLIIFTVETFLKIIAYGLLLHPNAYVRNGWNLLDFVIVIVGLFSVILEQLTKETEGGNHSSGKSGGFDVKALRAFRVLRPLRLVSGVPSLQVVLNSIIKAMVPLLHIALLVLFVIIIYAIIGLELFIGKMHKTCFFADSDVVAEEDPAPCAFSGNGRQCSANGTECRSGWVGPNGGITNFDNFAFAMLTVFQCITMEGWTDVLYWMNDAMGFELPWVYFVSLVIFGSFFVLNLVLGVLSGEFSKEREKAKARGDFQKLREKQQLEEDLKGYLDWITQAEDIDPENEEEGGEESKRNTSMPTSETESVNTENVSGEGENQGCCGSLWCWWKRRGAAKAGPSECRRWG
;
A
#
# COMPACT_ATOMS: atom_id res chain seq x y z
N MET A 1 7.80 -26.40 -31.54
CA MET A 1 6.69 -27.37 -31.79
C MET A 1 6.36 -28.20 -30.55
N MET A 2 7.33 -28.85 -29.90
CA MET A 2 7.13 -29.60 -28.63
C MET A 2 6.54 -28.77 -27.47
N MET A 3 6.99 -27.51 -27.33
CA MET A 3 6.51 -26.61 -26.28
C MET A 3 5.04 -26.17 -26.48
N MET A 4 4.60 -26.02 -27.74
CA MET A 4 3.19 -25.77 -28.07
C MET A 4 2.33 -27.01 -27.80
N MET A 5 2.84 -28.22 -28.06
CA MET A 5 2.14 -29.46 -27.73
C MET A 5 2.01 -29.66 -26.22
N MET A 6 3.04 -29.30 -25.43
CA MET A 6 2.96 -29.34 -23.96
C MET A 6 1.97 -28.31 -23.40
N MET A 7 1.90 -27.09 -23.96
CA MET A 7 0.89 -26.11 -23.56
C MET A 7 -0.52 -26.56 -23.90
N LYS A 8 -0.73 -27.18 -25.07
CA LYS A 8 -2.03 -27.76 -25.45
C LYS A 8 -2.43 -28.91 -24.52
N LYS A 9 -1.48 -29.76 -24.12
CA LYS A 9 -1.72 -30.87 -23.19
C LYS A 9 -2.03 -30.38 -21.76
N MET A 10 -1.37 -29.32 -21.30
CA MET A 10 -1.67 -28.68 -20.02
C MET A 10 -3.02 -27.97 -20.02
N GLN A 11 -3.41 -27.32 -21.12
CA GLN A 11 -4.75 -26.74 -21.25
C GLN A 11 -5.84 -27.81 -21.24
N HIS A 12 -5.61 -28.94 -21.90
CA HIS A 12 -6.57 -30.04 -21.91
C HIS A 12 -6.71 -30.72 -20.54
N GLN A 13 -5.60 -30.85 -19.79
CA GLN A 13 -5.64 -31.34 -18.40
C GLN A 13 -6.36 -30.36 -17.45
N ARG A 14 -6.18 -29.04 -17.63
CA ARG A 14 -6.93 -28.04 -16.83
C ARG A 14 -8.42 -28.06 -17.14
N GLN A 15 -8.81 -28.33 -18.38
CA GLN A 15 -10.22 -28.43 -18.76
C GLN A 15 -10.88 -29.67 -18.12
N GLN A 16 -10.22 -30.84 -18.18
CA GLN A 16 -10.74 -32.06 -17.56
C GLN A 16 -10.82 -31.98 -16.02
N GLN A 17 -9.92 -31.23 -15.38
CA GLN A 17 -10.00 -30.98 -13.93
C GLN A 17 -11.14 -30.02 -13.55
N ALA A 18 -11.50 -29.08 -14.43
CA ALA A 18 -12.63 -28.18 -14.21
C ALA A 18 -13.97 -28.91 -14.38
N ASP A 19 -14.05 -29.85 -15.34
CA ASP A 19 -15.27 -30.61 -15.59
C ASP A 19 -15.56 -31.62 -14.46
N HIS A 20 -14.54 -32.30 -13.92
CA HIS A 20 -14.70 -33.18 -12.75
C HIS A 20 -15.04 -32.43 -11.46
N ALA A 21 -14.60 -31.16 -11.32
CA ALA A 21 -14.95 -30.33 -10.16
C ALA A 21 -16.41 -29.83 -10.20
N ASN A 22 -16.96 -29.64 -11.41
CA ASN A 22 -18.37 -29.27 -11.57
C ASN A 22 -19.33 -30.44 -11.33
N GLU A 23 -18.94 -31.66 -11.69
CA GLU A 23 -19.75 -32.87 -11.46
C GLU A 23 -19.85 -33.22 -9.95
N ALA A 24 -18.79 -32.95 -9.18
CA ALA A 24 -18.78 -33.15 -7.73
C ALA A 24 -19.65 -32.14 -6.95
N ASN A 25 -19.92 -30.96 -7.51
CA ASN A 25 -20.72 -29.91 -6.86
C ASN A 25 -22.23 -30.06 -7.11
N TYR A 26 -22.64 -30.78 -8.15
CA TYR A 26 -24.07 -31.02 -8.43
C TYR A 26 -24.68 -32.11 -7.51
N ALA A 27 -23.85 -32.93 -6.86
CA ALA A 27 -24.30 -34.05 -6.02
C ALA A 27 -24.47 -33.70 -4.52
N ARG A 28 -24.30 -32.43 -4.09
CA ARG A 28 -24.27 -32.06 -2.66
C ARG A 28 -25.39 -31.14 -2.15
N GLY A 29 -26.46 -30.98 -2.92
CA GLY A 29 -27.54 -30.02 -2.63
C GLY A 29 -28.91 -30.62 -2.33
N THR A 30 -29.03 -31.69 -1.54
CA THR A 30 -30.32 -32.03 -0.89
C THR A 30 -30.11 -32.98 0.28
N ARG A 31 -30.06 -32.44 1.49
CA ARG A 31 -30.41 -33.10 2.76
C ARG A 31 -30.27 -32.10 3.89
N PHE A 32 -31.38 -31.75 4.54
CA PHE A 32 -31.46 -31.75 5.99
C PHE A 32 -32.91 -31.96 6.44
N SER A 33 -32.99 -32.58 7.62
CA SER A 33 -34.04 -33.37 8.24
C SER A 33 -35.04 -32.58 9.08
N LEU A 34 -36.27 -33.10 9.22
CA LEU A 34 -37.00 -33.02 10.48
C LEU A 34 -37.90 -34.27 10.66
N SER A 35 -37.76 -34.95 11.80
CA SER A 35 -38.55 -36.11 12.25
C SER A 35 -39.92 -35.68 12.81
N GLY A 36 -40.98 -36.42 12.49
CA GLY A 36 -41.83 -37.18 13.46
C GLY A 36 -43.04 -36.35 13.90
N GLU A 37 -44.31 -36.78 13.95
CA GLU A 37 -45.03 -38.05 13.88
C GLU A 37 -46.42 -37.76 13.24
N GLY A 38 -47.10 -38.77 12.67
CA GLY A 38 -48.57 -38.69 12.37
C GLY A 38 -49.40 -39.04 13.62
N PRO A 39 -50.70 -39.42 13.52
CA PRO A 39 -51.60 -39.49 12.34
C PRO A 39 -53.02 -38.93 12.63
N THR A 40 -53.93 -38.87 11.64
CA THR A 40 -55.28 -39.52 11.65
C THR A 40 -56.26 -39.05 10.54
N SER A 41 -56.88 -40.08 9.95
CA SER A 41 -58.10 -40.27 9.16
C SER A 41 -59.30 -39.29 9.23
N GLN A 42 -59.86 -38.95 8.03
CA GLN A 42 -61.26 -39.10 7.50
C GLN A 42 -62.51 -38.79 8.40
N PRO A 43 -63.77 -38.67 7.87
CA PRO A 43 -64.29 -38.41 6.50
C PRO A 43 -65.54 -37.46 6.42
N ASN A 44 -66.13 -37.34 5.22
CA ASN A 44 -67.55 -37.06 4.88
C ASN A 44 -68.15 -35.64 5.03
N SER A 45 -68.61 -35.05 3.92
CA SER A 45 -70.01 -35.14 3.45
C SER A 45 -70.40 -33.96 2.53
N SER A 46 -70.87 -34.32 1.32
CA SER A 46 -71.86 -33.65 0.47
C SER A 46 -72.34 -32.21 0.78
N LYS A 47 -72.24 -31.30 -0.20
CA LYS A 47 -73.40 -30.62 -0.81
C LYS A 47 -73.02 -29.72 -2.00
N GLN A 48 -73.94 -29.75 -2.97
CA GLN A 48 -73.96 -29.14 -4.30
C GLN A 48 -73.95 -27.60 -4.32
N THR A 49 -73.33 -27.07 -5.38
CA THR A 49 -73.71 -25.89 -6.20
C THR A 49 -74.66 -24.86 -5.60
N VAL A 50 -74.13 -23.78 -5.04
CA VAL A 50 -74.59 -22.37 -5.17
C VAL A 50 -73.47 -21.51 -4.56
N LEU A 51 -72.58 -20.85 -5.33
CA LEU A 51 -71.67 -19.82 -4.77
C LEU A 51 -70.97 -18.93 -5.82
N SER A 52 -71.38 -18.92 -7.09
CA SER A 52 -70.74 -18.07 -8.13
C SER A 52 -71.34 -16.65 -8.27
N TRP A 53 -72.53 -16.38 -7.72
CA TRP A 53 -73.19 -15.07 -7.85
C TRP A 53 -72.98 -14.14 -6.64
N GLN A 54 -72.69 -14.68 -5.46
CA GLN A 54 -72.47 -13.85 -4.25
C GLN A 54 -71.11 -13.11 -4.29
N ALA A 55 -70.07 -13.75 -4.83
CA ALA A 55 -68.73 -13.14 -4.94
C ALA A 55 -68.69 -11.94 -5.92
N ALA A 56 -69.55 -11.94 -6.94
CA ALA A 56 -69.63 -10.85 -7.91
C ALA A 56 -70.34 -9.60 -7.33
N ILE A 57 -71.25 -9.78 -6.38
CA ILE A 57 -71.99 -8.67 -5.74
C ILE A 57 -71.12 -7.94 -4.69
N ASP A 58 -70.24 -8.67 -3.99
CA ASP A 58 -69.34 -8.08 -2.99
C ASP A 58 -68.18 -7.30 -3.63
N ALA A 59 -67.70 -7.71 -4.80
CA ALA A 59 -66.71 -6.95 -5.58
C ALA A 59 -67.27 -5.61 -6.10
N ALA A 60 -68.54 -5.57 -6.51
CA ALA A 60 -69.19 -4.36 -7.00
C ALA A 60 -69.50 -3.34 -5.88
N ARG A 61 -69.69 -3.79 -4.63
CA ARG A 61 -69.87 -2.90 -3.47
C ARG A 61 -68.58 -2.25 -3.00
N GLN A 62 -67.44 -2.94 -3.07
CA GLN A 62 -66.14 -2.40 -2.67
C GLN A 62 -65.64 -1.32 -3.63
N ALA A 63 -65.95 -1.42 -4.93
CA ALA A 63 -65.60 -0.39 -5.92
C ALA A 63 -66.39 0.93 -5.73
N LYS A 64 -67.61 0.87 -5.18
CA LYS A 64 -68.48 2.05 -4.97
C LYS A 64 -68.18 2.81 -3.67
N ALA A 65 -67.56 2.16 -2.68
CA ALA A 65 -67.15 2.78 -1.42
C ALA A 65 -65.86 3.62 -1.53
N ALA A 66 -65.04 3.40 -2.55
CA ALA A 66 -63.80 4.17 -2.77
C ALA A 66 -64.01 5.51 -3.50
N GLN A 67 -65.23 5.80 -4.00
CA GLN A 67 -65.56 7.01 -4.75
C GLN A 67 -66.13 8.16 -3.90
N THR A 68 -66.20 8.03 -2.57
CA THR A 68 -66.80 9.06 -1.69
C THR A 68 -65.86 9.55 -0.58
N MET A 69 -64.60 9.86 -0.90
CA MET A 69 -63.74 10.84 -0.19
C MET A 69 -62.61 11.21 -1.16
N SER A 70 -62.56 12.36 -1.83
CA SER A 70 -62.17 13.65 -1.23
C SER A 70 -62.17 14.72 -2.32
N THR A 71 -62.84 15.85 -2.07
CA THR A 71 -62.82 17.08 -2.88
C THR A 71 -61.88 18.11 -2.25
N SER A 72 -60.77 18.48 -2.92
CA SER A 72 -60.09 19.80 -2.77
C SER A 72 -58.94 19.95 -3.79
N ALA A 73 -58.86 21.12 -4.43
CA ALA A 73 -57.91 21.46 -5.51
C ALA A 73 -56.42 21.48 -5.10
N PRO A 74 -55.46 21.20 -6.01
CA PRO A 74 -54.02 21.16 -5.69
C PRO A 74 -53.30 22.53 -5.86
N PRO A 75 -52.22 22.81 -5.09
CA PRO A 75 -51.38 24.02 -5.20
C PRO A 75 -50.33 23.91 -6.33
N PRO A 76 -49.66 25.00 -6.75
CA PRO A 76 -48.81 25.01 -7.93
C PRO A 76 -47.52 24.18 -7.78
N VAL A 77 -47.18 23.51 -8.87
CA VAL A 77 -46.11 22.51 -9.01
C VAL A 77 -44.75 23.19 -9.12
N GLY A 78 -44.13 23.48 -7.97
CA GLY A 78 -42.74 23.96 -7.90
C GLY A 78 -42.01 23.63 -6.60
N SER A 79 -42.73 23.21 -5.55
CA SER A 79 -42.17 23.07 -4.21
C SER A 79 -41.63 21.67 -3.89
N LEU A 80 -42.10 20.61 -4.56
CA LEU A 80 -41.71 19.23 -4.28
C LEU A 80 -40.36 18.84 -4.92
N SER A 81 -40.08 19.32 -6.12
CA SER A 81 -38.78 19.13 -6.79
C SER A 81 -37.69 19.92 -6.08
N GLN A 82 -37.98 21.14 -5.59
CA GLN A 82 -37.08 21.91 -4.72
C GLN A 82 -36.88 21.24 -3.34
N ARG A 83 -37.92 20.68 -2.72
CA ARG A 83 -37.77 19.91 -1.45
C ARG A 83 -36.94 18.65 -1.62
N LYS A 84 -37.11 17.90 -2.72
CA LYS A 84 -36.26 16.73 -3.03
C LYS A 84 -34.83 17.12 -3.39
N ARG A 85 -34.59 18.22 -4.09
CA ARG A 85 -33.22 18.76 -4.35
C ARG A 85 -32.56 19.28 -3.07
N GLN A 86 -33.33 19.86 -2.14
CA GLN A 86 -32.84 20.26 -0.81
C GLN A 86 -32.61 19.04 0.12
N GLN A 87 -33.38 17.97 0.01
CA GLN A 87 -33.14 16.71 0.72
C GLN A 87 -31.93 15.95 0.15
N TYR A 88 -31.70 15.95 -1.16
CA TYR A 88 -30.46 15.41 -1.75
C TYR A 88 -29.23 16.28 -1.45
N ALA A 89 -29.37 17.62 -1.41
CA ALA A 89 -28.31 18.52 -0.98
C ALA A 89 -28.02 18.42 0.53
N LYS A 90 -29.02 18.08 1.37
CA LYS A 90 -28.83 17.72 2.78
C LYS A 90 -28.25 16.31 2.95
N SER A 91 -28.62 15.35 2.09
CA SER A 91 -28.07 13.98 2.13
C SER A 91 -26.62 13.91 1.64
N LYS A 92 -26.19 14.81 0.74
CA LYS A 92 -24.77 14.95 0.37
C LYS A 92 -23.96 15.79 1.38
N LYS A 93 -24.63 16.40 2.36
CA LYS A 93 -24.01 17.11 3.51
C LYS A 93 -24.15 16.33 4.83
N GLN A 94 -24.70 15.12 4.78
CA GLN A 94 -24.91 14.26 5.95
C GLN A 94 -24.38 12.84 5.70
N GLY A 95 -23.18 12.78 5.12
CA GLY A 95 -22.25 11.66 5.27
C GLY A 95 -21.19 11.98 6.35
N ASN A 96 -21.59 12.64 7.44
CA ASN A 96 -20.71 12.86 8.59
C ASN A 96 -20.82 11.65 9.52
N SER A 97 -19.83 10.75 9.45
CA SER A 97 -19.21 9.86 10.46
C SER A 97 -19.86 9.62 11.86
N SER A 98 -21.16 9.79 12.08
CA SER A 98 -21.78 9.67 13.40
C SER A 98 -22.14 8.23 13.79
N ASN A 99 -22.28 7.31 12.82
CA ASN A 99 -22.77 5.95 13.07
C ASN A 99 -21.68 4.87 13.25
N SER A 100 -20.39 5.22 13.22
CA SER A 100 -19.30 4.27 13.50
C SER A 100 -18.48 4.60 14.75
N ARG A 101 -18.97 5.55 15.58
CA ARG A 101 -18.23 6.01 16.76
C ARG A 101 -18.66 5.26 18.02
N PRO A 102 -17.69 4.83 18.84
CA PRO A 102 -18.01 4.07 20.03
C PRO A 102 -18.67 4.90 21.12
N ALA A 103 -19.67 4.31 21.77
CA ALA A 103 -20.44 4.93 22.84
C ALA A 103 -19.58 5.38 24.04
N ARG A 104 -18.43 4.73 24.28
CA ARG A 104 -17.51 5.02 25.39
C ARG A 104 -16.05 5.02 24.94
N ALA A 105 -15.30 6.08 25.27
CA ALA A 105 -13.83 6.12 25.20
C ALA A 105 -13.25 5.95 26.62
N LEU A 106 -12.12 5.22 26.75
CA LEU A 106 -11.36 5.06 28.02
C LEU A 106 -12.21 4.61 29.23
N PHE A 107 -13.15 3.68 29.04
CA PHE A 107 -14.07 3.15 30.07
C PHE A 107 -15.01 4.15 30.78
N CYS A 108 -14.70 5.46 30.82
CA CYS A 108 -15.43 6.48 31.58
C CYS A 108 -15.99 7.65 30.75
N LEU A 109 -15.60 7.84 29.49
CA LEU A 109 -16.06 8.99 28.69
C LEU A 109 -17.17 8.59 27.70
N SER A 110 -18.43 8.81 28.07
CA SER A 110 -19.56 8.68 27.14
C SER A 110 -19.50 9.76 26.05
N LEU A 111 -20.15 9.52 24.90
CA LEU A 111 -20.28 10.50 23.80
C LEU A 111 -20.89 11.84 24.25
N ASN A 112 -21.60 11.87 25.39
CA ASN A 112 -22.32 13.03 25.90
C ASN A 112 -21.46 13.97 26.77
N ASN A 113 -20.20 13.60 27.05
CA ASN A 113 -19.31 14.49 27.82
C ASN A 113 -18.87 15.70 26.99
N PRO A 114 -19.00 16.94 27.50
CA PRO A 114 -18.66 18.15 26.75
C PRO A 114 -17.19 18.19 26.35
N ILE A 115 -16.31 17.65 27.19
CA ILE A 115 -14.86 17.55 26.93
C ILE A 115 -14.59 16.67 25.70
N ARG A 116 -15.20 15.48 25.62
CA ARG A 116 -15.02 14.58 24.47
C ARG A 116 -15.57 15.21 23.19
N ARG A 117 -16.71 15.89 23.26
CA ARG A 117 -17.31 16.60 22.12
C ARG A 117 -16.43 17.75 21.63
N ALA A 118 -15.83 18.52 22.54
CA ALA A 118 -14.88 19.57 22.20
C ALA A 118 -13.61 18.99 21.55
N CYS A 119 -13.02 17.93 22.11
CA CYS A 119 -11.85 17.26 21.51
C CYS A 119 -12.15 16.72 20.11
N ILE A 120 -13.32 16.10 19.88
CA ILE A 120 -13.73 15.65 18.55
C ILE A 120 -13.83 16.83 17.59
N SER A 121 -14.45 17.94 18.02
CA SER A 121 -14.57 19.14 17.18
C SER A 121 -13.21 19.75 16.82
N ILE A 122 -12.22 19.68 17.71
CA ILE A 122 -10.87 20.21 17.48
C ILE A 122 -10.09 19.29 16.53
N VAL A 123 -10.12 17.97 16.76
CA VAL A 123 -9.38 16.99 15.94
C VAL A 123 -9.94 16.92 14.51
N GLU A 124 -11.24 17.12 14.30
CA GLU A 124 -11.84 17.12 12.96
C GLU A 124 -11.65 18.43 12.20
N TRP A 125 -11.05 19.44 12.85
CA TRP A 125 -10.88 20.74 12.26
C TRP A 125 -9.72 20.74 11.25
N LYS A 126 -10.00 21.06 9.98
CA LYS A 126 -8.99 21.06 8.91
C LYS A 126 -7.74 21.92 9.20
N PRO A 127 -7.85 23.11 9.82
CA PRO A 127 -6.68 23.88 10.21
C PRO A 127 -5.79 23.19 11.24
N PHE A 128 -6.36 22.32 12.10
CA PHE A 128 -5.59 21.56 13.08
C PHE A 128 -4.63 20.59 12.38
N ASP A 129 -5.11 19.86 11.37
CA ASP A 129 -4.26 18.97 10.56
C ASP A 129 -3.12 19.73 9.86
N ILE A 130 -3.41 20.91 9.30
CA ILE A 130 -2.41 21.77 8.64
C ILE A 130 -1.39 22.29 9.67
N PHE A 131 -1.86 22.69 10.86
CA PHE A 131 -0.99 23.16 11.94
C PHE A 131 -0.01 22.06 12.38
N ILE A 132 -0.48 20.84 12.60
CA ILE A 132 0.38 19.70 12.95
C ILE A 132 1.37 19.40 11.83
N LEU A 133 0.93 19.45 10.57
CA LEU A 133 1.80 19.24 9.42
C LEU A 133 2.94 20.27 9.35
N LEU A 134 2.62 21.55 9.58
CA LEU A 134 3.61 22.63 9.64
C LEU A 134 4.56 22.45 10.84
N ALA A 135 4.07 21.99 11.99
CA ALA A 135 4.89 21.69 13.15
C ALA A 135 5.86 20.53 12.90
N ILE A 136 5.43 19.48 12.19
CA ILE A 136 6.32 18.39 11.74
C ILE A 136 7.41 18.95 10.83
N PHE A 137 7.04 19.75 9.83
CA PHE A 137 8.00 20.35 8.90
C PHE A 137 9.02 21.25 9.63
N ALA A 138 8.56 22.12 10.52
CA ALA A 138 9.44 22.97 11.32
C ALA A 138 10.36 22.15 12.24
N ASN A 139 9.88 21.02 12.78
CA ASN A 139 10.73 20.10 13.55
C ASN A 139 11.83 19.48 12.68
N CYS A 140 11.52 19.07 11.44
CA CYS A 140 12.52 18.57 10.50
C CYS A 140 13.59 19.63 10.18
N VAL A 141 13.19 20.90 10.01
CA VAL A 141 14.12 22.02 9.80
C VAL A 141 15.01 22.23 11.02
N ALA A 142 14.45 22.17 12.23
CA ALA A 142 15.25 22.24 13.46
C ALA A 142 16.29 21.11 13.53
N LEU A 143 15.91 19.87 13.19
CA LEU A 143 16.86 18.74 13.12
C LEU A 143 17.96 18.95 12.08
N ALA A 144 17.65 19.58 10.94
CA ALA A 144 18.63 19.87 9.90
C ALA A 144 19.61 20.99 10.29
N ILE A 145 19.19 21.95 11.12
CA ILE A 145 20.04 23.05 11.62
C ILE A 145 20.96 22.57 12.75
N TYR A 146 20.63 21.47 13.42
CA TYR A 146 21.44 20.92 14.50
C TYR A 146 22.84 20.52 14.01
N ILE A 147 23.88 21.14 14.59
CA ILE A 147 25.27 20.84 14.26
C ILE A 147 25.85 19.92 15.36
N PRO A 148 26.26 18.69 15.04
CA PRO A 148 26.95 17.82 15.97
C PRO A 148 28.41 18.29 16.13
N PHE A 149 28.82 18.58 17.37
CA PHE A 149 30.22 18.84 17.71
C PHE A 149 30.82 17.62 18.42
N PRO A 150 32.12 17.34 18.23
CA PRO A 150 32.83 16.34 19.02
C PRO A 150 32.92 16.76 20.50
N GLU A 151 33.21 15.81 21.39
CA GLU A 151 33.56 16.07 22.80
C GLU A 151 32.50 16.81 23.65
N ASP A 152 31.21 16.66 23.32
CA ASP A 152 30.08 17.26 24.06
C ASP A 152 30.04 18.80 24.06
N ASP A 153 30.79 19.43 23.16
CA ASP A 153 30.71 20.86 22.95
C ASP A 153 29.33 21.27 22.40
N SER A 154 28.81 22.40 22.87
CA SER A 154 27.54 22.93 22.39
C SER A 154 27.59 24.43 22.18
N ASN A 155 27.02 24.88 21.06
CA ASN A 155 26.79 26.29 20.80
C ASN A 155 25.47 26.75 21.42
N SER A 156 25.35 28.04 21.72
CA SER A 156 24.09 28.71 22.11
C SER A 156 22.91 28.36 21.21
N THR A 157 23.14 28.21 19.90
CA THR A 157 22.15 27.73 18.92
C THR A 157 21.63 26.34 19.28
N ASN A 158 22.50 25.36 19.56
CA ASN A 158 22.10 24.00 19.91
C ASN A 158 21.25 23.97 21.20
N HIS A 159 21.61 24.78 22.20
CA HIS A 159 20.82 24.91 23.42
C HIS A 159 19.41 25.49 23.17
N ASN A 160 19.30 26.46 22.25
CA ASN A 160 18.00 26.99 21.83
C ASN A 160 17.19 25.95 21.04
N LEU A 161 17.84 25.15 20.18
CA LEU A 161 17.19 24.06 19.45
C LEU A 161 16.65 22.99 20.40
N GLU A 162 17.35 22.65 21.48
CA GLU A 162 16.85 21.71 22.49
C GLU A 162 15.54 22.21 23.15
N LYS A 163 15.45 23.51 23.47
CA LYS A 163 14.20 24.11 23.98
C LYS A 163 13.07 24.04 22.96
N VAL A 164 13.38 24.31 21.70
CA VAL A 164 12.43 24.20 20.59
C VAL A 164 11.96 22.75 20.40
N GLU A 165 12.84 21.76 20.56
CA GLU A 165 12.47 20.34 20.52
C GLU A 165 11.50 19.95 21.63
N TYR A 166 11.70 20.47 22.84
CA TYR A 166 10.76 20.27 23.94
C TYR A 166 9.38 20.87 23.63
N ALA A 167 9.34 22.06 23.02
CA ALA A 167 8.08 22.67 22.58
C ALA A 167 7.35 21.81 21.54
N PHE A 168 8.06 21.24 20.56
CA PHE A 168 7.47 20.32 19.58
C PHE A 168 6.97 19.02 20.22
N LEU A 169 7.71 18.46 21.18
CA LEU A 169 7.27 17.27 21.92
C LEU A 169 5.95 17.53 22.65
N ILE A 170 5.80 18.69 23.28
CA ILE A 170 4.54 19.10 23.94
C ILE A 170 3.41 19.17 22.92
N ILE A 171 3.61 19.85 21.79
CA ILE A 171 2.58 19.98 20.73
C ILE A 171 2.08 18.60 20.30
N PHE A 172 2.99 17.67 20.01
CA PHE A 172 2.64 16.32 19.58
C PHE A 172 2.04 15.45 20.68
N THR A 173 2.43 15.67 21.92
CA THR A 173 1.84 14.99 23.08
C THR A 173 0.39 15.42 23.25
N VAL A 174 0.12 16.73 23.15
CA VAL A 174 -1.24 17.27 23.20
C VAL A 174 -2.09 16.74 22.04
N GLU A 175 -1.56 16.75 20.82
CA GLU A 175 -2.23 16.17 19.64
C GLU A 175 -2.62 14.70 19.88
N THR A 176 -1.68 13.88 20.34
CA THR A 176 -1.90 12.45 20.59
C THR A 176 -2.95 12.24 21.67
N PHE A 177 -2.90 13.02 22.75
CA PHE A 177 -3.88 12.94 23.83
C PHE A 177 -5.28 13.36 23.37
N LEU A 178 -5.40 14.43 22.56
CA LEU A 178 -6.65 14.86 21.95
C LEU A 178 -7.25 13.75 21.05
N LYS A 179 -6.43 13.10 20.22
CA LYS A 179 -6.85 11.99 19.36
C LYS A 179 -7.28 10.75 20.18
N ILE A 180 -6.58 10.44 21.27
CA ILE A 180 -6.94 9.33 22.18
C ILE A 180 -8.30 9.59 22.85
N ILE A 181 -8.57 10.83 23.30
CA ILE A 181 -9.86 11.20 23.90
C ILE A 181 -10.99 11.13 22.86
N ALA A 182 -10.73 11.59 21.63
CA ALA A 182 -11.71 11.60 20.56
C ALA A 182 -12.10 10.18 20.10
N TYR A 183 -11.10 9.35 19.77
CA TYR A 183 -11.30 8.03 19.13
C TYR A 183 -11.34 6.86 20.13
N GLY A 184 -10.77 7.02 21.32
CA GLY A 184 -10.61 5.96 22.32
C GLY A 184 -9.33 5.12 22.10
N LEU A 185 -8.85 4.48 23.17
CA LEU A 185 -7.54 3.82 23.20
C LEU A 185 -7.49 2.47 22.47
N LEU A 186 -8.20 1.43 22.95
CA LEU A 186 -8.01 0.03 22.49
C LEU A 186 -9.29 -0.77 22.19
N LEU A 187 -10.40 -0.50 22.87
CA LEU A 187 -11.52 -1.47 22.94
C LEU A 187 -12.46 -1.48 21.72
N HIS A 188 -12.22 -0.60 20.74
CA HIS A 188 -13.14 -0.41 19.60
C HIS A 188 -12.45 -0.67 18.26
N PRO A 189 -13.20 -1.13 17.24
CA PRO A 189 -12.62 -1.39 15.92
C PRO A 189 -12.03 -0.15 15.24
N ASN A 190 -12.49 1.05 15.60
CA ASN A 190 -11.98 2.35 15.14
C ASN A 190 -11.10 3.05 16.19
N ALA A 191 -10.52 2.30 17.13
CA ALA A 191 -9.67 2.85 18.18
C ALA A 191 -8.34 3.39 17.63
N TYR A 192 -7.78 4.38 18.34
CA TYR A 192 -6.62 5.14 17.90
C TYR A 192 -5.41 4.25 17.58
N VAL A 193 -5.02 3.37 18.51
CA VAL A 193 -3.81 2.53 18.36
C VAL A 193 -3.98 1.34 17.41
N ARG A 194 -5.22 1.05 16.99
CA ARG A 194 -5.49 -0.03 16.02
C ARG A 194 -5.18 0.39 14.58
N ASN A 195 -5.12 1.70 14.33
CA ASN A 195 -4.60 2.23 13.06
C ASN A 195 -3.07 2.27 13.13
N GLY A 196 -2.40 1.55 12.22
CA GLY A 196 -0.93 1.43 12.21
C GLY A 196 -0.19 2.78 12.13
N TRP A 197 -0.75 3.77 11.43
CA TRP A 197 -0.14 5.10 11.32
C TRP A 197 -0.26 5.92 12.61
N ASN A 198 -1.40 5.83 13.29
CA ASN A 198 -1.59 6.45 14.60
C ASN A 198 -0.75 5.75 15.69
N LEU A 199 -0.54 4.43 15.56
CA LEU A 199 0.35 3.68 16.44
C LEU A 199 1.81 4.16 16.30
N LEU A 200 2.27 4.44 15.08
CA LEU A 200 3.59 5.04 14.84
C LEU A 200 3.71 6.39 15.55
N ASP A 201 2.70 7.27 15.40
CA ASP A 201 2.70 8.58 16.07
C ASP A 201 2.75 8.43 17.60
N PHE A 202 1.94 7.51 18.14
CA PHE A 202 1.90 7.18 19.57
C PHE A 202 3.27 6.72 20.09
N VAL A 203 3.90 5.75 19.41
CA VAL A 203 5.22 5.23 19.78
C VAL A 203 6.26 6.35 19.79
N ILE A 204 6.27 7.22 18.78
CA ILE A 204 7.21 8.35 18.73
C ILE A 204 7.00 9.32 19.91
N VAL A 205 5.74 9.59 20.34
CA VAL A 205 5.49 10.43 21.52
C VAL A 205 6.02 9.75 22.77
N ILE A 206 5.71 8.46 22.96
CA ILE A 206 6.13 7.70 24.15
C ILE A 206 7.64 7.64 24.26
N VAL A 207 8.36 7.33 23.18
CA VAL A 207 9.82 7.34 23.17
C VAL A 207 10.35 8.74 23.49
N GLY A 208 9.77 9.80 22.92
CA GLY A 208 10.16 11.18 23.22
C GLY A 208 9.95 11.59 24.68
N LEU A 209 8.80 11.23 25.27
CA LEU A 209 8.50 11.49 26.69
C LEU A 209 9.44 10.70 27.59
N PHE A 210 9.69 9.43 27.28
CA PHE A 210 10.60 8.58 28.03
C PHE A 210 12.02 9.14 28.05
N SER A 211 12.52 9.64 26.91
CA SER A 211 13.83 10.29 26.84
C SER A 211 13.93 11.52 27.75
N VAL A 212 12.91 12.38 27.79
CA VAL A 212 12.90 13.58 28.65
C VAL A 212 12.83 13.20 30.13
N ILE A 213 12.01 12.20 30.48
CA ILE A 213 11.90 11.72 31.86
C ILE A 213 13.24 11.15 32.34
N LEU A 214 13.91 10.34 31.53
CA LEU A 214 15.23 9.80 31.87
C LEU A 214 16.29 10.89 32.02
N GLU A 215 16.28 11.90 31.15
CA GLU A 215 17.21 13.03 31.25
C GLU A 215 17.01 13.79 32.58
N GLN A 216 15.75 14.00 32.99
CA GLN A 216 15.44 14.68 34.26
C GLN A 216 15.85 13.85 35.48
N LEU A 217 15.57 12.55 35.48
CA LEU A 217 15.92 11.65 36.59
C LEU A 217 17.43 11.53 36.78
N THR A 218 18.19 11.56 35.69
CA THR A 218 19.66 11.50 35.73
C THR A 218 20.24 12.79 36.31
N LYS A 219 19.72 13.96 35.91
CA LYS A 219 20.14 15.27 36.44
C LYS A 219 19.90 15.43 37.94
N GLU A 220 18.82 14.86 38.48
CA GLU A 220 18.54 14.91 39.91
C GLU A 220 19.43 13.98 40.74
N THR A 221 19.91 12.88 40.14
CA THR A 221 20.81 11.93 40.81
C THR A 221 22.25 12.44 40.89
N GLU A 222 22.69 13.26 39.92
CA GLU A 222 24.04 13.87 39.91
C GLU A 222 24.18 15.09 40.85
N GLY A 223 23.10 15.52 41.51
CA GLY A 223 23.12 16.54 42.57
C GLY A 223 23.77 16.09 43.89
N GLY A 224 24.24 14.83 43.99
CA GLY A 224 24.88 14.27 45.18
C GLY A 224 26.15 13.48 44.84
N ASN A 225 27.30 14.17 44.94
CA ASN A 225 28.66 13.65 44.92
C ASN A 225 29.16 12.99 43.61
N HIS A 226 30.10 13.70 42.97
CA HIS A 226 31.14 13.12 42.12
C HIS A 226 31.82 11.94 42.83
N SER A 227 31.34 10.73 42.59
CA SER A 227 32.13 9.52 42.83
C SER A 227 32.17 8.72 41.56
N SER A 228 33.38 8.67 41.01
CA SER A 228 33.84 7.76 39.98
C SER A 228 33.32 6.35 40.27
N GLY A 229 32.28 5.97 39.54
CA GLY A 229 31.62 4.69 39.65
C GLY A 229 30.79 4.52 38.39
N LYS A 230 31.29 3.67 37.51
CA LYS A 230 30.73 3.24 36.22
C LYS A 230 29.34 2.60 36.45
N SER A 231 28.35 3.40 36.84
CA SER A 231 26.96 2.99 36.88
C SER A 231 26.44 3.13 35.46
N GLY A 232 25.77 2.09 34.97
CA GLY A 232 25.17 2.04 33.64
C GLY A 232 24.04 3.05 33.49
N GLY A 233 24.36 4.34 33.52
CA GLY A 233 23.53 5.41 33.00
C GLY A 233 23.26 5.06 31.55
N PHE A 234 22.01 4.72 31.26
CA PHE A 234 21.55 4.47 29.91
C PHE A 234 22.02 5.65 29.04
N ASP A 235 22.64 5.37 27.89
CA ASP A 235 23.18 6.43 27.04
C ASP A 235 22.03 7.28 26.49
N VAL A 236 21.66 8.32 27.24
CA VAL A 236 20.59 9.27 26.89
C VAL A 236 20.89 9.96 25.55
N LYS A 237 22.15 9.98 25.11
CA LYS A 237 22.55 10.47 23.79
C LYS A 237 22.06 9.54 22.67
N ALA A 238 22.08 8.23 22.87
CA ALA A 238 21.52 7.27 21.92
C ALA A 238 19.98 7.43 21.81
N LEU A 239 19.30 7.71 22.92
CA LEU A 239 17.85 7.97 22.93
C LEU A 239 17.47 9.24 22.15
N ARG A 240 18.36 10.23 22.13
CA ARG A 240 18.20 11.43 21.30
C ARG A 240 18.15 11.09 19.81
N ALA A 241 18.81 10.03 19.35
CA ALA A 241 18.77 9.61 17.94
C ALA A 241 17.35 9.22 17.47
N PHE A 242 16.48 8.71 18.34
CA PHE A 242 15.09 8.36 17.97
C PHE A 242 14.27 9.55 17.48
N ARG A 243 14.68 10.80 17.77
CA ARG A 243 14.05 12.00 17.19
C ARG A 243 14.10 12.01 15.66
N VAL A 244 15.03 11.27 15.04
CA VAL A 244 15.11 11.07 13.58
C VAL A 244 13.89 10.36 12.99
N LEU A 245 13.07 9.71 13.82
CA LEU A 245 11.82 9.08 13.38
C LEU A 245 10.66 10.09 13.24
N ARG A 246 10.75 11.29 13.82
CA ARG A 246 9.68 12.31 13.78
C ARG A 246 9.23 12.70 12.35
N PRO A 247 10.11 12.82 11.34
CA PRO A 247 9.70 13.04 9.96
C PRO A 247 8.74 11.96 9.41
N LEU A 248 8.76 10.72 9.94
CA LEU A 248 7.85 9.65 9.52
C LEU A 248 6.38 9.98 9.81
N ARG A 249 6.10 10.89 10.74
CA ARG A 249 4.74 11.41 10.99
C ARG A 249 4.16 12.18 9.80
N LEU A 250 5.01 12.65 8.89
CA LEU A 250 4.53 13.24 7.63
C LEU A 250 3.66 12.23 6.86
N VAL A 251 3.99 10.93 6.97
CA VAL A 251 3.23 9.87 6.33
C VAL A 251 1.85 9.70 6.97
N SER A 252 1.75 9.74 8.30
CA SER A 252 0.44 9.67 8.98
C SER A 252 -0.42 10.90 8.69
N GLY A 253 0.20 12.08 8.48
CA GLY A 253 -0.49 13.33 8.13
C GLY A 253 -0.92 13.45 6.66
N VAL A 254 -0.26 12.76 5.72
CA VAL A 254 -0.52 12.90 4.27
C VAL A 254 -1.04 11.58 3.66
N PRO A 255 -2.35 11.47 3.35
CA PRO A 255 -2.95 10.22 2.87
C PRO A 255 -2.36 9.67 1.57
N SER A 256 -1.91 10.55 0.67
CA SER A 256 -1.27 10.12 -0.59
C SER A 256 0.04 9.37 -0.35
N LEU A 257 0.84 9.78 0.63
CA LEU A 257 2.07 9.09 1.01
C LEU A 257 1.80 7.71 1.59
N GLN A 258 0.71 7.54 2.34
CA GLN A 258 0.30 6.24 2.89
C GLN A 258 0.01 5.24 1.78
N VAL A 259 -0.66 5.67 0.70
CA VAL A 259 -0.94 4.81 -0.46
C VAL A 259 0.36 4.38 -1.14
N VAL A 260 1.31 5.29 -1.30
CA VAL A 260 2.62 5.00 -1.90
C VAL A 260 3.40 4.00 -1.05
N LEU A 261 3.56 4.25 0.25
CA LEU A 261 4.31 3.37 1.15
C LEU A 261 3.67 1.99 1.30
N ASN A 262 2.34 1.92 1.38
CA ASN A 262 1.63 0.63 1.36
C ASN A 262 1.88 -0.15 0.08
N SER A 263 2.04 0.53 -1.05
CA SER A 263 2.37 -0.10 -2.33
C SER A 263 3.81 -0.63 -2.33
N ILE A 264 4.76 0.12 -1.76
CA ILE A 264 6.16 -0.30 -1.60
C ILE A 264 6.24 -1.53 -0.69
N ILE A 265 5.60 -1.51 0.48
CA ILE A 265 5.62 -2.63 1.43
C ILE A 265 5.06 -3.90 0.79
N LYS A 266 3.97 -3.80 0.02
CA LYS A 266 3.41 -4.95 -0.72
C LYS A 266 4.36 -5.49 -1.78
N ALA A 267 5.10 -4.61 -2.46
CA ALA A 267 6.10 -5.00 -3.47
C ALA A 267 7.39 -5.58 -2.87
N MET A 268 7.70 -5.29 -1.61
CA MET A 268 8.88 -5.80 -0.92
C MET A 268 8.75 -7.28 -0.52
N VAL A 269 7.53 -7.77 -0.23
CA VAL A 269 7.31 -9.15 0.23
C VAL A 269 7.85 -10.21 -0.76
N PRO A 270 7.58 -10.13 -2.08
CA PRO A 270 8.17 -11.08 -3.04
C PRO A 270 9.71 -11.05 -3.09
N LEU A 271 10.33 -9.89 -2.86
CA LEU A 271 11.79 -9.73 -2.88
C LEU A 271 12.47 -10.44 -1.71
N LEU A 272 11.75 -10.68 -0.61
CA LEU A 272 12.29 -11.36 0.57
C LEU A 272 12.78 -12.79 0.25
N HIS A 273 12.09 -13.52 -0.63
CA HIS A 273 12.52 -14.86 -1.04
C HIS A 273 13.87 -14.83 -1.78
N ILE A 274 14.09 -13.81 -2.61
CA ILE A 274 15.36 -13.62 -3.32
C ILE A 274 16.44 -13.23 -2.32
N ALA A 275 16.14 -12.28 -1.42
CA ALA A 275 17.08 -11.85 -0.40
C ALA A 275 17.56 -13.02 0.48
N LEU A 276 16.67 -13.96 0.81
CA LEU A 276 17.05 -15.19 1.51
C LEU A 276 17.99 -16.09 0.70
N LEU A 277 17.79 -16.23 -0.61
CA LEU A 277 18.71 -16.96 -1.47
C LEU A 277 20.10 -16.28 -1.53
N VAL A 278 20.12 -14.95 -1.65
CA VAL A 278 21.36 -14.16 -1.64
C VAL A 278 22.09 -14.32 -0.31
N LEU A 279 21.37 -14.21 0.80
CA LEU A 279 21.92 -14.43 2.14
C LEU A 279 22.52 -15.84 2.27
N PHE A 280 21.88 -16.85 1.71
CA PHE A 280 22.41 -18.22 1.72
C PHE A 280 23.72 -18.35 0.92
N VAL A 281 23.81 -17.72 -0.26
CA VAL A 281 25.06 -17.67 -1.04
C VAL A 281 26.16 -16.94 -0.27
N ILE A 282 25.84 -15.80 0.38
CA ILE A 282 26.78 -15.07 1.24
C ILE A 282 27.30 -15.98 2.35
N ILE A 283 26.42 -16.73 3.03
CA ILE A 283 26.81 -17.64 4.12
C ILE A 283 27.78 -18.72 3.62
N ILE A 284 27.50 -19.35 2.47
CA ILE A 284 28.38 -20.39 1.90
C ILE A 284 29.77 -19.81 1.64
N TYR A 285 29.85 -18.68 0.94
CA TYR A 285 31.14 -18.06 0.62
C TYR A 285 31.83 -17.54 1.88
N ALA A 286 31.11 -17.02 2.87
CA ALA A 286 31.70 -16.59 4.14
C ALA A 286 32.36 -17.75 4.90
N ILE A 287 31.74 -18.93 4.93
CA ILE A 287 32.33 -20.13 5.56
C ILE A 287 33.57 -20.58 4.78
N ILE A 288 33.48 -20.65 3.44
CA ILE A 288 34.62 -21.03 2.60
C ILE A 288 35.78 -20.05 2.78
N GLY A 289 35.52 -18.74 2.73
CA GLY A 289 36.53 -17.70 2.91
C GLY A 289 37.15 -17.74 4.30
N LEU A 290 36.35 -17.99 5.34
CA LEU A 290 36.84 -18.15 6.71
C LEU A 290 37.83 -19.31 6.81
N GLU A 291 37.45 -20.51 6.34
CA GLU A 291 38.33 -21.69 6.40
C GLU A 291 39.61 -21.51 5.56
N LEU A 292 39.53 -20.82 4.42
CA LEU A 292 40.69 -20.61 3.54
C LEU A 292 41.64 -19.51 4.03
N PHE A 293 41.10 -18.44 4.63
CA PHE A 293 41.83 -17.18 4.81
C PHE A 293 41.99 -16.71 6.26
N ILE A 294 41.58 -17.53 7.24
CA ILE A 294 41.73 -17.22 8.66
C ILE A 294 43.17 -16.83 9.03
N GLY A 295 43.29 -15.68 9.69
CA GLY A 295 44.52 -15.15 10.27
C GLY A 295 45.57 -14.66 9.26
N LYS A 296 45.25 -14.61 7.96
CA LYS A 296 46.25 -14.32 6.92
C LYS A 296 46.59 -12.83 6.80
N MET A 297 45.68 -11.93 7.18
CA MET A 297 45.82 -10.48 6.94
C MET A 297 46.37 -9.67 8.13
N HIS A 298 46.97 -10.32 9.13
CA HIS A 298 47.49 -9.66 10.35
C HIS A 298 48.99 -9.33 10.34
N LYS A 299 49.61 -9.37 9.16
CA LYS A 299 51.04 -9.13 8.97
C LYS A 299 51.23 -7.95 8.04
N THR A 300 52.09 -7.00 8.41
CA THR A 300 52.47 -5.89 7.53
C THR A 300 53.95 -5.54 7.73
N CYS A 301 54.44 -4.59 6.95
CA CYS A 301 55.82 -4.14 6.99
C CYS A 301 56.02 -3.12 8.12
N PHE A 302 56.87 -3.46 9.08
CA PHE A 302 57.32 -2.58 10.16
C PHE A 302 58.77 -2.17 9.92
N PHE A 303 59.20 -1.05 10.49
CA PHE A 303 60.63 -0.74 10.58
C PHE A 303 61.31 -1.72 11.56
N ALA A 304 62.48 -2.26 11.20
CA ALA A 304 63.15 -3.30 12.00
C ALA A 304 63.34 -2.92 13.48
N ASP A 305 63.61 -1.64 13.75
CA ASP A 305 63.92 -1.12 15.08
C ASP A 305 62.72 -0.51 15.84
N SER A 306 61.51 -0.49 15.26
CA SER A 306 60.35 0.14 15.90
C SER A 306 59.01 -0.52 15.56
N ASP A 307 58.01 -0.41 16.43
CA ASP A 307 56.65 -0.89 16.18
C ASP A 307 55.81 0.07 15.32
N VAL A 308 56.48 0.90 14.51
CA VAL A 308 55.83 1.81 13.57
C VAL A 308 55.72 1.12 12.22
N VAL A 309 54.51 1.16 11.66
CA VAL A 309 54.21 0.67 10.32
C VAL A 309 54.99 1.51 9.30
N ALA A 310 55.69 0.84 8.38
CA ALA A 310 56.62 1.51 7.47
C ALA A 310 55.97 2.15 6.24
N GLU A 311 54.74 1.75 5.91
CA GLU A 311 53.99 2.21 4.74
C GLU A 311 52.82 3.13 5.17
N GLU A 312 52.57 4.20 4.41
CA GLU A 312 51.40 5.09 4.66
C GLU A 312 50.07 4.36 4.40
N ASP A 313 50.03 3.55 3.34
CA ASP A 313 48.92 2.64 3.02
C ASP A 313 49.34 1.19 3.30
N PRO A 314 49.13 0.68 4.52
CA PRO A 314 49.59 -0.66 4.89
C PRO A 314 48.83 -1.75 4.15
N ALA A 315 49.58 -2.66 3.54
CA ALA A 315 49.06 -3.88 2.94
C ALA A 315 49.61 -5.13 3.65
N PRO A 316 48.92 -6.28 3.54
CA PRO A 316 49.44 -7.54 4.04
C PRO A 316 50.83 -7.88 3.48
N CYS A 317 51.59 -8.66 4.24
CA CYS A 317 52.86 -9.23 3.80
C CYS A 317 53.01 -10.69 4.24
N ALA A 318 53.93 -11.41 3.61
CA ALA A 318 54.30 -12.77 3.97
C ALA A 318 55.76 -12.83 4.46
N PHE A 319 56.03 -13.64 5.50
CA PHE A 319 57.38 -13.86 6.03
C PHE A 319 58.30 -14.55 5.01
N SER A 320 57.75 -15.47 4.23
CA SER A 320 58.44 -16.25 3.20
C SER A 320 57.38 -16.92 2.31
N GLY A 321 57.65 -17.07 1.02
CA GLY A 321 56.76 -17.72 0.05
C GLY A 321 56.26 -16.78 -1.07
N ASN A 322 55.10 -17.13 -1.65
CA ASN A 322 54.53 -16.48 -2.84
C ASN A 322 53.77 -15.17 -2.53
N GLY A 323 53.69 -14.75 -1.27
CA GLY A 323 53.09 -13.47 -0.87
C GLY A 323 54.06 -12.30 -1.01
N ARG A 324 53.56 -11.08 -0.79
CA ARG A 324 54.32 -9.84 -0.87
C ARG A 324 55.39 -9.78 0.22
N GLN A 325 56.62 -9.45 -0.17
CA GLN A 325 57.73 -9.21 0.75
C GLN A 325 57.96 -7.70 0.90
N CYS A 326 58.42 -7.29 2.09
CA CYS A 326 58.75 -5.90 2.36
C CYS A 326 60.04 -5.54 1.61
N SER A 327 59.94 -4.67 0.61
CA SER A 327 61.08 -4.31 -0.25
C SER A 327 61.88 -3.09 0.24
N ALA A 328 61.37 -2.37 1.24
CA ALA A 328 62.03 -1.17 1.74
C ALA A 328 63.20 -1.51 2.66
N ASN A 329 64.32 -0.80 2.51
CA ASN A 329 65.52 -1.01 3.32
C ASN A 329 65.21 -0.80 4.81
N GLY A 330 65.59 -1.77 5.64
CA GLY A 330 65.34 -1.72 7.09
C GLY A 330 63.89 -2.00 7.49
N THR A 331 63.07 -2.58 6.60
CA THR A 331 61.72 -3.05 6.94
C THR A 331 61.67 -4.57 7.04
N GLU A 332 60.86 -5.08 7.97
CA GLU A 332 60.60 -6.50 8.12
C GLU A 332 59.09 -6.77 8.18
N CYS A 333 58.68 -7.89 7.61
CA CYS A 333 57.30 -8.35 7.72
C CYS A 333 57.09 -8.89 9.13
N ARG A 334 56.20 -8.30 9.91
CA ARG A 334 55.91 -8.70 11.30
C ARG A 334 54.41 -8.87 11.51
N SER A 335 54.04 -9.84 12.37
CA SER A 335 52.67 -9.98 12.86
C SER A 335 52.37 -8.96 13.95
N GLY A 336 51.12 -8.50 14.05
CA GLY A 336 50.70 -7.50 15.04
C GLY A 336 49.92 -6.34 14.43
N TRP A 337 49.69 -6.37 13.12
CA TRP A 337 48.81 -5.45 12.44
C TRP A 337 47.35 -5.86 12.62
N VAL A 338 46.49 -4.88 12.92
CA VAL A 338 45.04 -5.09 13.08
C VAL A 338 44.38 -5.59 11.79
N GLY A 339 44.98 -5.32 10.63
CA GLY A 339 44.48 -5.69 9.31
C GLY A 339 43.94 -4.50 8.51
N PRO A 340 43.55 -4.73 7.24
CA PRO A 340 43.02 -3.69 6.37
C PRO A 340 41.78 -2.99 6.96
N ASN A 341 41.59 -1.71 6.64
CA ASN A 341 40.45 -0.90 7.10
C ASN A 341 40.26 -0.93 8.64
N GLY A 342 41.37 -0.89 9.40
CA GLY A 342 41.32 -0.96 10.86
C GLY A 342 40.90 -2.33 11.40
N GLY A 343 41.10 -3.39 10.62
CA GLY A 343 40.74 -4.76 10.99
C GLY A 343 39.28 -5.12 10.71
N ILE A 344 38.52 -4.31 9.98
CA ILE A 344 37.11 -4.60 9.63
C ILE A 344 37.03 -5.63 8.50
N THR A 345 37.89 -5.50 7.48
CA THR A 345 37.87 -6.37 6.31
C THR A 345 38.78 -7.58 6.56
N ASN A 346 38.20 -8.63 7.14
CA ASN A 346 38.91 -9.87 7.47
C ASN A 346 38.05 -11.13 7.32
N PHE A 347 38.70 -12.31 7.41
CA PHE A 347 38.06 -13.62 7.36
C PHE A 347 38.23 -14.41 8.68
N ASP A 348 38.54 -13.74 9.79
CA ASP A 348 38.90 -14.42 11.04
C ASP A 348 37.69 -14.89 11.83
N ASN A 349 36.56 -14.19 11.67
CA ASN A 349 35.29 -14.51 12.30
C ASN A 349 34.18 -14.59 11.26
N PHE A 350 33.19 -15.44 11.52
CA PHE A 350 32.08 -15.65 10.58
C PHE A 350 31.34 -14.34 10.21
N ALA A 351 31.14 -13.43 11.15
CA ALA A 351 30.47 -12.15 10.91
C ALA A 351 31.30 -11.19 10.03
N PHE A 352 32.62 -11.10 10.25
CA PHE A 352 33.50 -10.26 9.43
C PHE A 352 33.73 -10.85 8.03
N ALA A 353 33.82 -12.18 7.93
CA ALA A 353 33.84 -12.88 6.66
C ALA A 353 32.55 -12.62 5.87
N MET A 354 31.39 -12.68 6.53
CA MET A 354 30.09 -12.34 5.92
C MET A 354 30.05 -10.88 5.43
N LEU A 355 30.54 -9.93 6.22
CA LEU A 355 30.59 -8.51 5.85
C LEU A 355 31.51 -8.27 4.64
N THR A 356 32.67 -8.92 4.62
CA THR A 356 33.65 -8.80 3.54
C THR A 356 33.13 -9.44 2.25
N VAL A 357 32.47 -10.60 2.35
CA VAL A 357 31.79 -11.24 1.21
C VAL A 357 30.64 -10.38 0.70
N PHE A 358 29.86 -9.75 1.58
CA PHE A 358 28.80 -8.82 1.20
C PHE A 358 29.37 -7.61 0.44
N GLN A 359 30.44 -6.99 0.94
CA GLN A 359 31.16 -5.92 0.24
C GLN A 359 31.66 -6.37 -1.14
N CYS A 360 32.21 -7.58 -1.26
CA CYS A 360 32.64 -8.09 -2.57
C CYS A 360 31.47 -8.30 -3.53
N ILE A 361 30.31 -8.77 -3.04
CA ILE A 361 29.12 -9.01 -3.87
C ILE A 361 28.52 -7.70 -4.39
N THR A 362 28.61 -6.59 -3.66
CA THR A 362 28.17 -5.26 -4.15
C THR A 362 29.07 -4.70 -5.26
N MET A 363 30.13 -5.42 -5.65
CA MET A 363 31.13 -5.02 -6.64
C MET A 363 31.94 -3.77 -6.23
N GLU A 364 31.97 -3.43 -4.95
CA GLU A 364 32.72 -2.28 -4.42
C GLU A 364 33.95 -2.75 -3.63
N GLY A 365 35.15 -2.33 -4.04
CA GLY A 365 36.40 -2.66 -3.34
C GLY A 365 36.77 -4.15 -3.33
N TRP A 366 36.10 -5.00 -4.13
CA TRP A 366 36.37 -6.45 -4.17
C TRP A 366 37.77 -6.78 -4.69
N THR A 367 38.31 -5.96 -5.58
CA THR A 367 39.68 -6.09 -6.09
C THR A 367 40.71 -5.80 -5.01
N ASP A 368 40.40 -4.88 -4.09
CA ASP A 368 41.30 -4.50 -3.01
C ASP A 368 41.44 -5.67 -2.03
N VAL A 369 40.31 -6.31 -1.67
CA VAL A 369 40.30 -7.54 -0.85
C VAL A 369 41.05 -8.68 -1.54
N LEU A 370 40.87 -8.85 -2.85
CA LEU A 370 41.63 -9.83 -3.64
C LEU A 370 43.13 -9.55 -3.58
N TYR A 371 43.56 -8.30 -3.77
CA TYR A 371 44.98 -7.93 -3.76
C TYR A 371 45.58 -8.06 -2.37
N TRP A 372 44.88 -7.66 -1.31
CA TRP A 372 45.31 -7.92 0.06
C TRP A 372 45.49 -9.43 0.33
N MET A 373 44.62 -10.27 -0.20
CA MET A 373 44.78 -11.71 -0.06
C MET A 373 45.96 -12.24 -0.88
N ASN A 374 46.16 -11.74 -2.11
CA ASN A 374 47.32 -12.07 -2.93
C ASN A 374 48.63 -11.69 -2.23
N ASP A 375 48.67 -10.53 -1.59
CA ASP A 375 49.83 -10.07 -0.84
C ASP A 375 50.08 -10.92 0.41
N ALA A 376 49.03 -11.45 1.04
CA ALA A 376 49.14 -12.28 2.24
C ALA A 376 49.59 -13.72 1.96
N MET A 377 49.10 -14.36 0.89
CA MET A 377 49.30 -15.79 0.64
C MET A 377 49.71 -16.18 -0.79
N GLY A 378 49.82 -15.21 -1.69
CA GLY A 378 50.16 -15.40 -3.10
C GLY A 378 48.94 -15.51 -4.02
N PHE A 379 49.19 -15.47 -5.33
CA PHE A 379 48.15 -15.30 -6.34
C PHE A 379 47.40 -16.57 -6.75
N GLU A 380 47.75 -17.76 -6.24
CA GLU A 380 47.31 -19.05 -6.84
C GLU A 380 45.86 -19.44 -6.53
N LEU A 381 45.42 -19.21 -5.29
CA LEU A 381 44.10 -19.60 -4.78
C LEU A 381 43.08 -18.44 -4.70
N PRO A 382 43.47 -17.21 -4.29
CA PRO A 382 42.49 -16.16 -4.02
C PRO A 382 41.67 -15.76 -5.24
N TRP A 383 42.28 -15.66 -6.42
CA TRP A 383 41.56 -15.27 -7.64
C TRP A 383 40.42 -16.23 -7.99
N VAL A 384 40.57 -17.55 -7.77
CA VAL A 384 39.50 -18.52 -8.02
C VAL A 384 38.31 -18.23 -7.11
N TYR A 385 38.58 -17.98 -5.83
CA TYR A 385 37.56 -17.64 -4.85
C TYR A 385 36.85 -16.33 -5.22
N PHE A 386 37.58 -15.23 -5.41
CA PHE A 386 36.97 -13.92 -5.66
C PHE A 386 36.31 -13.79 -7.04
N VAL A 387 36.89 -14.36 -8.09
CA VAL A 387 36.27 -14.34 -9.43
C VAL A 387 35.01 -15.20 -9.45
N SER A 388 35.01 -16.40 -8.84
CA SER A 388 33.80 -17.21 -8.73
C SER A 388 32.73 -16.51 -7.87
N LEU A 389 33.12 -15.85 -6.78
CA LEU A 389 32.23 -15.05 -5.95
C LEU A 389 31.57 -13.91 -6.74
N VAL A 390 32.30 -13.19 -7.60
CA VAL A 390 31.71 -12.12 -8.41
C VAL A 390 30.76 -12.69 -9.49
N ILE A 391 31.11 -13.81 -10.11
CA ILE A 391 30.27 -14.46 -11.13
C ILE A 391 28.96 -14.99 -10.52
N PHE A 392 29.05 -15.80 -9.46
CA PHE A 392 27.88 -16.44 -8.84
C PHE A 392 27.16 -15.55 -7.82
N GLY A 393 27.90 -14.71 -7.10
CA GLY A 393 27.38 -13.86 -6.04
C GLY A 393 26.87 -12.51 -6.53
N SER A 394 27.46 -11.92 -7.57
CA SER A 394 27.04 -10.61 -8.08
C SER A 394 26.24 -10.70 -9.37
N PHE A 395 26.80 -11.29 -10.43
CA PHE A 395 26.10 -11.33 -11.73
C PHE A 395 24.83 -12.17 -11.70
N PHE A 396 24.88 -13.37 -11.11
CA PHE A 396 23.69 -14.21 -11.01
C PHE A 396 22.62 -13.59 -10.10
N VAL A 397 23.02 -13.04 -8.94
CA VAL A 397 22.09 -12.41 -7.98
C VAL A 397 21.42 -11.18 -8.57
N LEU A 398 22.18 -10.25 -9.17
CA LEU A 398 21.62 -9.05 -9.77
C LEU A 398 20.61 -9.41 -10.87
N ASN A 399 20.94 -10.39 -11.72
CA ASN A 399 20.05 -10.86 -12.77
C ASN A 399 18.78 -11.53 -12.21
N LEU A 400 18.90 -12.27 -11.11
CA LEU A 400 17.74 -12.87 -10.44
C LEU A 400 16.83 -11.80 -9.83
N VAL A 401 17.40 -10.81 -9.13
CA VAL A 401 16.65 -9.69 -8.56
C VAL A 401 15.92 -8.93 -9.66
N LEU A 402 16.59 -8.59 -10.76
CA LEU A 402 15.98 -7.92 -11.91
C LEU A 402 14.89 -8.77 -12.56
N GLY A 403 15.10 -10.08 -12.69
CA GLY A 403 14.14 -11.01 -13.27
C GLY A 403 12.85 -11.09 -12.45
N VAL A 404 12.95 -11.24 -11.13
CA VAL A 404 11.76 -11.28 -10.26
C VAL A 404 11.09 -9.93 -10.15
N LEU A 405 11.85 -8.84 -10.05
CA LEU A 405 11.29 -7.48 -10.04
C LEU A 405 10.50 -7.21 -11.33
N SER A 406 11.05 -7.61 -12.48
CA SER A 406 10.37 -7.54 -13.78
C SER A 406 9.10 -8.39 -13.81
N GLY A 407 9.15 -9.60 -13.25
CA GLY A 407 7.98 -10.49 -13.13
C GLY A 407 6.87 -9.90 -12.26
N GLU A 408 7.20 -9.38 -11.08
CA GLU A 408 6.25 -8.74 -10.17
C GLU A 408 5.69 -7.43 -10.74
N PHE A 409 6.53 -6.60 -11.37
CA PHE A 409 6.05 -5.41 -12.07
C PHE A 409 5.16 -5.73 -13.26
N SER A 410 5.45 -6.79 -14.01
CA SER A 410 4.59 -7.24 -15.10
C SER A 410 3.23 -7.70 -14.58
N LYS A 411 3.21 -8.49 -13.51
CA LYS A 411 2.00 -8.96 -12.83
C LYS A 411 1.17 -7.81 -12.27
N GLU A 412 1.81 -6.82 -11.65
CA GLU A 412 1.10 -5.67 -11.09
C GLU A 412 0.56 -4.73 -12.19
N ARG A 413 1.31 -4.56 -13.28
CA ARG A 413 0.85 -3.84 -14.48
C ARG A 413 -0.34 -4.53 -15.14
N GLU A 414 -0.35 -5.85 -15.21
CA GLU A 414 -1.47 -6.63 -15.75
C GLU A 414 -2.74 -6.45 -14.89
N LYS A 415 -2.62 -6.52 -13.56
CA LYS A 415 -3.74 -6.22 -12.65
C LYS A 415 -4.26 -4.79 -12.82
N ALA A 416 -3.37 -3.82 -13.01
CA ALA A 416 -3.75 -2.43 -13.22
C ALA A 416 -4.51 -2.24 -14.55
N LYS A 417 -4.06 -2.90 -15.63
CA LYS A 417 -4.78 -2.92 -16.91
C LYS A 417 -6.16 -3.56 -16.76
N ALA A 418 -6.23 -4.76 -16.16
CA ALA A 418 -7.50 -5.44 -15.94
C ALA A 418 -8.52 -4.59 -15.15
N ARG A 419 -8.06 -3.83 -14.15
CA ARG A 419 -8.90 -2.88 -13.40
C ARG A 419 -9.39 -1.73 -14.29
N GLY A 420 -8.50 -1.14 -15.09
CA GLY A 420 -8.85 -0.06 -16.02
C GLY A 420 -9.80 -0.52 -17.12
N ASP A 421 -9.59 -1.73 -17.64
CA ASP A 421 -10.42 -2.33 -18.68
C ASP A 421 -11.81 -2.68 -18.15
N PHE A 422 -11.92 -3.18 -16.91
CA PHE A 422 -13.21 -3.39 -16.25
C PHE A 422 -13.99 -2.08 -16.07
N GLN A 423 -13.29 -1.00 -15.73
CA GLN A 423 -13.93 0.30 -15.56
C GLN A 423 -14.41 0.90 -16.89
N LYS A 424 -13.59 0.81 -17.94
CA LYS A 424 -14.00 1.20 -19.30
C LYS A 424 -15.17 0.37 -19.83
N LEU A 425 -15.19 -0.94 -19.56
CA LEU A 425 -16.29 -1.81 -19.96
C LEU A 425 -17.60 -1.37 -19.30
N ARG A 426 -17.54 -1.03 -18.01
CA ARG A 426 -18.69 -0.53 -17.25
C ARG A 426 -19.17 0.83 -17.75
N GLU A 427 -18.27 1.75 -18.05
CA GLU A 427 -18.60 3.05 -18.64
C GLU A 427 -19.27 2.87 -20.02
N LYS A 428 -18.75 1.94 -20.84
CA LYS A 428 -19.33 1.63 -22.15
C LYS A 428 -20.75 1.05 -22.02
N GLN A 429 -20.97 0.09 -21.12
CA GLN A 429 -22.30 -0.48 -20.88
C GLN A 429 -23.31 0.59 -20.44
N GLN A 430 -22.92 1.47 -19.52
CA GLN A 430 -23.79 2.56 -19.08
C GLN A 430 -24.18 3.47 -20.25
N LEU A 431 -23.23 3.80 -21.12
CA LEU A 431 -23.46 4.70 -22.25
C LEU A 431 -24.35 4.06 -23.32
N GLU A 432 -24.26 2.74 -23.51
CA GLU A 432 -25.17 1.98 -24.38
C GLU A 432 -26.60 1.93 -23.82
N GLU A 433 -26.77 1.74 -22.50
CA GLU A 433 -28.09 1.79 -21.85
C GLU A 433 -28.72 3.19 -21.94
N ASP A 434 -27.95 4.24 -21.65
CA ASP A 434 -28.42 5.63 -21.74
C ASP A 434 -28.84 5.97 -23.17
N LEU A 435 -28.04 5.59 -24.18
CA LEU A 435 -28.35 5.80 -25.59
C LEU A 435 -29.64 5.08 -26.01
N LYS A 436 -29.83 3.85 -25.55
CA LYS A 436 -31.06 3.08 -25.83
C LYS A 436 -32.28 3.76 -25.21
N GLY A 437 -32.18 4.26 -23.98
CA GLY A 437 -33.25 5.01 -23.33
C GLY A 437 -33.61 6.30 -24.07
N TYR A 438 -32.61 7.04 -24.58
CA TYR A 438 -32.86 8.22 -25.42
C TYR A 438 -33.55 7.86 -26.73
N LEU A 439 -33.14 6.78 -27.39
CA LEU A 439 -33.74 6.35 -28.65
C LEU A 439 -35.20 5.90 -28.47
N ASP A 440 -35.50 5.15 -27.41
CA ASP A 440 -36.85 4.73 -27.05
C ASP A 440 -37.76 5.94 -26.78
N TRP A 441 -37.25 6.94 -26.05
CA TRP A 441 -37.98 8.19 -25.83
C TRP A 441 -38.25 8.97 -27.13
N ILE A 442 -37.29 9.05 -28.04
CA ILE A 442 -37.46 9.74 -29.34
C ILE A 442 -38.48 9.01 -30.21
N THR A 443 -38.34 7.70 -30.36
CA THR A 443 -39.26 6.87 -31.17
C THR A 443 -40.68 6.94 -30.64
N GLN A 444 -40.85 6.88 -29.32
CA GLN A 444 -42.15 7.05 -28.68
C GLN A 444 -42.73 8.46 -28.86
N ALA A 445 -41.91 9.49 -29.02
CA ALA A 445 -42.36 10.85 -29.33
C ALA A 445 -42.69 11.04 -30.82
N GLU A 446 -42.03 10.31 -31.73
CA GLU A 446 -42.27 10.34 -33.18
C GLU A 446 -43.53 9.56 -33.58
N ASP A 447 -43.88 8.51 -32.82
CA ASP A 447 -45.14 7.75 -32.95
C ASP A 447 -46.38 8.53 -32.41
N ILE A 448 -46.19 9.74 -31.85
CA ILE A 448 -47.29 10.64 -31.48
C ILE A 448 -47.73 11.37 -32.75
N ASP A 449 -48.64 10.76 -33.50
CA ASP A 449 -49.24 11.31 -34.71
C ASP A 449 -50.15 12.52 -34.35
N PRO A 450 -49.86 13.76 -34.81
CA PRO A 450 -50.71 14.91 -34.52
C PRO A 450 -52.07 14.86 -35.25
N GLU A 451 -52.28 13.92 -36.19
CA GLU A 451 -53.52 13.81 -36.96
C GLU A 451 -54.63 12.99 -36.27
N ASN A 452 -54.42 12.47 -35.05
CA ASN A 452 -55.46 11.79 -34.27
C ASN A 452 -56.14 12.67 -33.20
N GLU A 453 -55.93 13.98 -33.19
CA GLU A 453 -56.65 14.92 -32.31
C GLU A 453 -57.91 15.56 -32.94
N GLU A 454 -58.24 15.24 -34.20
CA GLU A 454 -59.48 15.69 -34.85
C GLU A 454 -60.41 14.54 -35.28
N GLU A 455 -60.80 13.65 -34.36
CA GLU A 455 -62.16 13.08 -34.39
C GLU A 455 -62.50 12.28 -33.12
N GLY A 456 -63.52 12.76 -32.40
CA GLY A 456 -64.34 11.93 -31.51
C GLY A 456 -63.88 11.84 -30.05
N GLY A 457 -64.72 12.35 -29.15
CA GLY A 457 -64.49 12.29 -27.71
C GLY A 457 -64.57 10.89 -27.10
N GLU A 458 -64.19 10.87 -25.82
CA GLU A 458 -64.27 9.81 -24.80
C GLU A 458 -62.98 8.99 -24.51
N GLU A 459 -62.39 9.38 -23.38
CA GLU A 459 -61.45 8.69 -22.47
C GLU A 459 -60.69 7.45 -22.94
N SER A 460 -59.36 7.56 -22.99
CA SER A 460 -58.47 6.46 -22.58
C SER A 460 -57.20 6.98 -21.90
N LYS A 461 -57.11 6.74 -20.59
CA LYS A 461 -55.91 6.90 -19.77
C LYS A 461 -54.79 6.01 -20.32
N ARG A 462 -53.77 6.60 -20.93
CA ARG A 462 -52.46 5.94 -21.10
C ARG A 462 -51.48 6.52 -20.09
N ASN A 463 -51.10 5.68 -19.13
CA ASN A 463 -50.19 6.00 -18.05
C ASN A 463 -48.82 6.41 -18.63
N THR A 464 -48.43 7.68 -18.45
CA THR A 464 -47.03 8.10 -18.59
C THR A 464 -46.26 7.58 -17.36
N SER A 465 -45.71 6.37 -17.45
CA SER A 465 -44.70 5.90 -16.49
C SER A 465 -43.32 6.06 -17.11
N MET A 466 -42.54 7.01 -16.57
CA MET A 466 -41.08 7.02 -16.67
C MET A 466 -40.54 5.63 -16.27
N PRO A 467 -39.56 5.04 -16.98
CA PRO A 467 -38.83 3.92 -16.42
C PRO A 467 -37.96 4.45 -15.29
N THR A 468 -38.29 4.07 -14.06
CA THR A 468 -37.41 4.19 -12.91
C THR A 468 -36.21 3.27 -13.11
N SER A 469 -35.01 3.81 -12.97
CA SER A 469 -33.78 3.04 -12.83
C SER A 469 -33.81 2.21 -11.55
N GLU A 470 -34.26 0.96 -11.66
CA GLU A 470 -34.08 -0.03 -10.61
C GLU A 470 -32.70 -0.66 -10.77
N THR A 471 -31.80 -0.28 -9.88
CA THR A 471 -30.62 -1.07 -9.55
C THR A 471 -31.09 -2.34 -8.84
N GLU A 472 -31.25 -3.44 -9.56
CA GLU A 472 -31.29 -4.78 -8.95
C GLU A 472 -30.14 -5.65 -9.45
N SER A 473 -29.33 -6.04 -8.46
CA SER A 473 -28.35 -7.11 -8.51
C SER A 473 -29.03 -8.45 -8.84
N VAL A 474 -28.56 -9.16 -9.87
CA VAL A 474 -28.86 -10.60 -10.00
C VAL A 474 -27.61 -11.35 -10.43
N ASN A 475 -27.25 -12.32 -9.58
CA ASN A 475 -26.26 -13.36 -9.85
C ASN A 475 -26.77 -14.34 -10.91
N THR A 476 -25.86 -14.75 -11.80
CA THR A 476 -25.72 -16.04 -12.50
C THR A 476 -26.94 -16.95 -12.70
N GLU A 477 -27.23 -17.30 -13.96
CA GLU A 477 -27.22 -18.70 -14.43
C GLU A 477 -27.27 -18.83 -15.97
N ASN A 478 -26.70 -19.92 -16.46
CA ASN A 478 -26.37 -20.30 -17.84
C ASN A 478 -27.56 -20.79 -18.67
N VAL A 479 -27.38 -20.82 -20.01
CA VAL A 479 -27.77 -21.82 -21.06
C VAL A 479 -27.81 -21.05 -22.39
N SER A 480 -26.86 -21.12 -23.35
CA SER A 480 -26.25 -22.20 -24.17
C SER A 480 -27.02 -22.57 -25.45
N GLY A 481 -26.34 -22.41 -26.61
CA GLY A 481 -26.64 -22.99 -27.94
C GLY A 481 -27.34 -22.02 -28.91
N GLU A 482 -27.05 -21.90 -30.20
CA GLU A 482 -26.17 -22.58 -31.18
C GLU A 482 -26.17 -21.74 -32.48
N GLY A 483 -25.09 -21.80 -33.27
CA GLY A 483 -25.05 -21.66 -34.75
C GLY A 483 -25.41 -20.28 -35.38
N GLU A 484 -24.82 -19.76 -36.45
CA GLU A 484 -23.88 -20.20 -37.47
C GLU A 484 -23.36 -18.96 -38.23
N ASN A 485 -22.05 -18.97 -38.52
CA ASN A 485 -21.33 -18.64 -39.77
C ASN A 485 -21.55 -17.39 -40.66
N GLN A 486 -20.39 -16.96 -41.22
CA GLN A 486 -20.11 -16.09 -42.38
C GLN A 486 -20.40 -14.59 -42.21
N GLY A 487 -19.46 -13.65 -42.31
CA GLY A 487 -18.14 -13.63 -42.95
C GLY A 487 -18.14 -12.53 -44.02
N CYS A 488 -17.37 -11.44 -43.83
CA CYS A 488 -16.61 -10.82 -44.93
C CYS A 488 -15.70 -9.68 -44.46
N CYS A 489 -14.50 -9.70 -45.02
CA CYS A 489 -13.43 -8.73 -44.91
C CYS A 489 -13.56 -7.69 -46.04
N GLY A 490 -13.13 -6.45 -45.81
CA GLY A 490 -13.03 -5.35 -46.80
C GLY A 490 -13.99 -4.19 -46.47
N SER A 491 -13.62 -2.92 -46.45
CA SER A 491 -12.57 -2.24 -47.21
C SER A 491 -12.26 -0.91 -46.51
N LEU A 492 -11.06 -0.79 -45.95
CA LEU A 492 -10.54 0.47 -45.39
C LEU A 492 -9.63 1.13 -46.43
N TRP A 493 -10.20 1.52 -47.57
CA TRP A 493 -9.51 2.28 -48.60
C TRP A 493 -10.52 2.92 -49.57
N CYS A 494 -11.10 4.06 -49.16
CA CYS A 494 -11.66 5.07 -50.08
C CYS A 494 -12.31 6.21 -49.29
N TRP A 495 -11.55 7.05 -48.58
CA TRP A 495 -12.04 8.38 -48.20
C TRP A 495 -10.92 9.39 -47.96
N TRP A 496 -9.93 9.43 -48.86
CA TRP A 496 -8.91 10.48 -48.92
C TRP A 496 -8.76 10.99 -50.35
N LYS A 497 -9.84 11.51 -50.95
CA LYS A 497 -9.76 12.34 -52.16
C LYS A 497 -11.09 13.02 -52.50
N ARG A 498 -11.38 14.18 -51.89
CA ARG A 498 -12.10 15.33 -52.50
C ARG A 498 -12.59 16.32 -51.42
N ARG A 499 -11.84 17.41 -51.24
CA ARG A 499 -12.30 18.80 -51.43
C ARG A 499 -11.28 19.73 -50.78
N GLY A 500 -10.69 20.62 -51.57
CA GLY A 500 -9.90 21.73 -51.07
C GLY A 500 -8.70 22.08 -51.95
N ALA A 501 -8.93 22.54 -53.18
CA ALA A 501 -7.92 23.27 -53.93
C ALA A 501 -8.56 24.44 -54.66
N ALA A 502 -8.16 25.65 -54.26
CA ALA A 502 -7.75 26.79 -55.12
C ALA A 502 -8.23 28.14 -54.57
N LYS A 503 -7.32 28.91 -53.95
CA LYS A 503 -6.65 30.04 -54.62
C LYS A 503 -5.59 30.66 -53.70
N ALA A 504 -4.43 30.91 -54.29
CA ALA A 504 -3.27 31.56 -53.70
C ALA A 504 -3.35 33.09 -53.80
N GLY A 505 -2.72 33.77 -52.84
CA GLY A 505 -2.31 35.18 -52.88
C GLY A 505 -1.07 35.33 -51.97
N PRO A 506 -0.01 36.08 -52.36
CA PRO A 506 1.29 35.96 -51.72
C PRO A 506 1.59 37.02 -50.64
N SER A 507 2.52 36.64 -49.76
CA SER A 507 3.54 37.44 -49.07
C SER A 507 3.14 38.57 -48.12
N GLU A 508 3.44 38.39 -46.83
CA GLU A 508 4.26 39.36 -46.07
C GLU A 508 4.89 38.78 -44.78
N CYS A 509 6.07 39.31 -44.46
CA CYS A 509 7.06 38.90 -43.47
C CYS A 509 6.75 39.30 -42.01
N ARG A 510 7.31 38.53 -41.04
CA ARG A 510 8.22 38.94 -39.91
C ARG A 510 8.29 37.79 -38.88
N ARG A 511 9.40 37.03 -38.74
CA ARG A 511 10.68 37.29 -38.03
C ARG A 511 10.47 37.46 -36.50
N TRP A 512 10.50 36.37 -35.73
CA TRP A 512 11.65 35.68 -35.07
C TRP A 512 12.03 36.27 -33.71
N GLY A 513 12.21 35.34 -32.76
CA GLY A 513 12.81 35.45 -31.44
C GLY A 513 12.80 34.05 -30.85
#